data_AF-A0A4R2SWR7-F1
#
_entry.id   AF-A0A4R2SWR7-F1
#
_cell.length_a   1.000
_cell.length_b   1.000
_cell.length_c   1.000
_cell.angle_alpha   90.00
_cell.angle_beta   90.00
_cell.angle_gamma   90.00
#
_symmetry.space_group_name_H-M   'P 1'
#
loop_
_entity.id
_entity.type
_entity.pdbx_description
1 polymer ?
#
loop_
_entity_poly.entity_id
_entity_poly.type
_entity_poly.pdbx_seq_one_letter_code
_entity_poly.pdbx_strand_id
1 'polypeptide(L)' 'MKIKRLLITIFVFLLLTLQVVSATPPDIIHEMLVKITPNTDGSLNISYEFDYEATTDFPPNIQYLQIGVANSDFTLLSL' A
#
# COMPACT_ATOMS: atom_id res chain seq x y z
N MET A 1 13.13 31.43 -43.56
CA MET A 1 13.79 31.25 -42.25
C MET A 1 12.86 31.35 -41.03
N LYS A 2 11.75 32.11 -41.08
CA LYS A 2 10.86 32.37 -39.93
C LYS A 2 9.98 31.17 -39.53
N ILE A 3 9.46 30.39 -40.49
CA ILE A 3 8.58 29.23 -40.24
C ILE A 3 9.31 28.07 -39.55
N LYS A 4 10.55 27.77 -39.93
CA LYS A 4 11.36 26.72 -39.27
C LYS A 4 11.59 27.02 -37.79
N ARG A 5 11.85 28.28 -37.45
CA ARG A 5 12.04 28.70 -36.05
C ARG A 5 10.76 28.57 -35.24
N LEU A 6 9.61 28.94 -35.81
CA LEU A 6 8.31 28.82 -35.16
C LEU A 6 7.93 27.35 -34.87
N LEU A 7 8.16 26.45 -35.83
CA LEU A 7 7.90 25.02 -35.66
C LEU A 7 8.76 24.39 -34.56
N ILE A 8 10.03 24.79 -34.46
CA ILE A 8 10.93 24.34 -33.39
C ILE A 8 10.40 24.81 -32.03
N THR A 9 9.97 26.06 -31.92
CA THR A 9 9.43 26.59 -30.66
C THR A 9 8.16 25.86 -30.21
N ILE A 10 7.24 25.59 -31.14
CA ILE A 10 6.01 24.83 -30.85
C ILE A 10 6.35 23.39 -30.44
N PHE A 11 7.29 22.74 -31.13
CA PHE A 11 7.70 21.38 -30.81
C PHE A 11 8.36 21.27 -29.42
N VAL A 12 9.22 22.24 -29.07
CA VAL A 12 9.84 22.32 -27.74
C VAL A 12 8.80 22.58 -26.65
N PHE A 13 7.84 23.47 -26.90
CA PHE A 13 6.76 23.74 -25.95
C PHE A 13 5.86 22.52 -25.74
N LEU A 14 5.58 21.75 -26.79
CA LEU A 14 4.80 20.52 -26.72
C LEU A 14 5.54 19.44 -25.91
N LEU A 15 6.86 19.30 -26.10
CA LEU A 15 7.69 18.39 -25.30
C LEU A 15 7.74 18.77 -23.82
N LEU A 16 7.73 20.06 -23.50
CA LEU A 16 7.75 20.56 -22.11
C LEU A 16 6.43 20.31 -21.36
N THR A 17 5.32 20.08 -22.06
CA THR A 17 4.01 19.76 -21.46
C THR A 17 3.78 18.27 -21.23
N LEU A 18 4.65 17.39 -21.72
CA LEU A 18 4.62 15.97 -21.39
C LEU A 18 5.12 15.77 -19.96
N GLN A 19 4.28 16.07 -18.99
CA GLN A 19 4.51 15.66 -17.63
C GLN A 19 4.35 14.14 -17.56
N VAL A 20 5.46 13.42 -17.52
CA VAL A 20 5.47 12.00 -17.17
C VAL A 20 5.09 11.93 -15.70
N VAL A 21 3.79 11.74 -15.43
CA VAL A 21 3.33 11.41 -14.10
C VAL A 21 3.80 9.99 -13.84
N SER A 22 4.94 9.85 -13.16
CA SER A 22 5.38 8.56 -12.63
C SER A 22 4.39 8.18 -11.53
N ALA A 23 3.28 7.56 -11.92
CA ALA A 23 2.38 6.92 -10.98
C ALA A 23 3.17 5.73 -10.40
N THR A 24 3.68 5.88 -9.18
CA THR A 24 4.08 4.71 -8.39
C THR A 24 2.87 3.78 -8.35
N PRO A 25 3.02 2.49 -8.73
CA PRO A 25 1.92 1.55 -8.64
C PRO A 25 1.35 1.55 -7.22
N PRO A 26 0.03 1.34 -7.06
CA PRO A 26 -0.53 1.20 -5.74
C PRO A 26 0.03 -0.06 -5.09
N ASP A 27 0.28 0.00 -3.79
CA ASP A 27 0.51 -1.20 -3.00
C ASP A 27 -0.84 -1.93 -2.82
N ILE A 28 -0.84 -3.26 -2.89
CA ILE A 28 -2.05 -4.09 -2.93
C ILE A 28 -1.98 -5.14 -1.82
N ILE A 29 -3.07 -5.28 -1.06
CA ILE A 29 -3.28 -6.44 -0.18
C ILE A 29 -4.21 -7.39 -0.93
N HIS A 30 -3.70 -8.56 -1.31
CA HIS A 30 -4.45 -9.59 -2.01
C HIS A 30 -5.32 -10.38 -1.04
N GLU A 31 -4.77 -10.71 0.13
CA GLU A 31 -5.45 -11.47 1.16
C GLU A 31 -5.03 -11.00 2.55
N MET A 32 -6.00 -10.98 3.47
CA MET A 32 -5.77 -10.78 4.89
C MET A 32 -6.51 -11.89 5.64
N LEU A 33 -5.77 -12.71 6.37
CA LEU A 33 -6.30 -13.79 7.18
C LEU A 33 -6.03 -13.51 8.65
N VAL A 34 -7.09 -13.53 9.45
CA VAL A 34 -7.02 -13.41 10.91
C VAL A 34 -7.35 -14.76 11.51
N LYS A 35 -6.38 -15.39 12.18
CA LYS A 35 -6.58 -16.66 12.88
C LYS A 35 -6.63 -16.40 14.37
N ILE A 36 -7.75 -16.79 14.99
CA ILE A 36 -7.96 -16.71 16.43
C ILE A 36 -7.97 -18.15 16.96
N THR A 37 -7.03 -18.47 17.86
CA THR A 37 -6.91 -19.79 18.47
C THR A 37 -7.05 -19.68 19.99
N PRO A 38 -8.04 -20.33 20.60
CA PRO A 38 -8.14 -20.38 22.06
C PRO A 38 -7.09 -21.33 22.64
N ASN A 39 -6.44 -20.90 23.71
CA ASN A 39 -5.52 -21.71 24.49
C ASN A 39 -6.24 -22.33 25.71
N THR A 40 -5.65 -23.38 26.28
CA THR A 40 -6.21 -24.07 27.46
C THR A 40 -6.16 -23.24 28.74
N ASP A 41 -5.34 -22.20 28.79
CA ASP A 41 -5.22 -21.26 29.91
C ASP A 41 -6.23 -20.11 29.83
N GLY A 42 -7.14 -20.12 28.84
CA GLY A 42 -8.14 -19.09 28.62
C GLY A 42 -7.62 -17.87 27.86
N SER A 43 -6.34 -17.83 27.49
CA SER A 43 -5.81 -16.81 26.58
C SER A 43 -6.22 -17.08 25.12
N LEU A 44 -6.22 -16.03 24.30
CA LEU A 44 -6.38 -16.14 22.86
C LEU A 44 -5.06 -15.80 22.17
N ASN A 45 -4.66 -16.66 21.24
CA ASN A 45 -3.63 -16.33 20.28
C ASN A 45 -4.29 -15.74 19.03
N ILE A 46 -3.90 -14.53 18.65
CA ILE A 46 -4.39 -13.86 17.44
C ILE A 46 -3.20 -13.68 16.51
N SER A 47 -3.27 -14.31 15.34
CA SER A 47 -2.25 -14.18 14.29
C SER A 47 -2.85 -13.57 13.03
N TYR A 48 -2.05 -12.77 12.36
CA TYR A 48 -2.41 -12.05 11.16
C TYR A 48 -1.46 -12.49 10.04
N GLU A 49 -2.03 -12.96 8.95
CA GLU A 49 -1.31 -13.34 7.73
C GLU A 49 -1.77 -12.42 6.60
N PHE A 50 -0.81 -11.90 5.84
CA PHE A 50 -1.04 -10.97 4.75
C PHE A 50 -0.34 -11.47 3.50
N ASP A 51 -1.10 -11.55 2.40
CA ASP A 51 -0.54 -11.58 1.06
C ASP A 51 -0.60 -10.15 0.51
N TYR A 52 0.56 -9.52 0.30
CA TYR A 52 0.65 -8.13 -0.14
C TYR A 52 1.77 -7.92 -1.14
N GLU A 53 1.53 -7.01 -2.08
CA GLU A 53 2.49 -6.49 -3.04
C GLU A 53 2.73 -5.01 -2.71
N ALA A 54 3.94 -4.66 -2.29
CA ALA A 54 4.34 -3.27 -2.09
C ALA A 54 5.43 -2.90 -3.10
N THR A 55 5.23 -1.76 -3.77
CA THR A 55 6.23 -1.14 -4.65
C THR A 55 7.04 -0.06 -3.94
N THR A 56 6.63 0.30 -2.74
CA THR A 56 7.34 1.25 -1.88
C THR A 56 8.25 0.49 -0.91
N ASP A 57 9.57 0.66 -1.07
CA ASP A 57 10.55 0.18 -0.09
C ASP A 57 10.46 1.07 1.17
N PHE A 58 9.86 0.54 2.24
CA PHE A 58 9.88 1.19 3.54
C PHE A 58 11.16 0.84 4.31
N PRO A 59 11.76 1.78 5.06
CA PRO A 59 12.82 1.48 6.00
C PRO A 59 12.36 0.37 6.97
N PRO A 60 13.21 -0.61 7.31
CA PRO A 60 12.83 -1.78 8.11
C PRO A 60 12.30 -1.47 9.52
N ASN A 61 12.40 -0.20 9.93
CA ASN A 61 12.04 0.27 11.26
C ASN A 61 10.65 0.92 11.31
N ILE A 62 9.93 0.99 10.18
CA ILE A 62 8.61 1.59 10.08
C ILE A 62 7.60 0.46 9.83
N GLN A 63 6.63 0.30 10.74
CA GLN A 63 5.56 -0.66 10.55
C GLN A 63 4.63 -0.16 9.45
N TYR A 64 4.65 -0.86 8.30
CA TYR A 64 3.85 -0.54 7.12
C TYR A 64 2.34 -0.77 7.35
N LEU A 65 2.01 -1.75 8.19
CA LEU A 65 0.64 -2.05 8.58
C LEU A 65 0.51 -1.91 10.10
N GLN A 66 -0.12 -0.84 10.56
CA GLN A 66 -0.49 -0.71 11.96
C GLN A 66 -1.84 -1.40 12.19
N ILE A 67 -1.82 -2.56 12.84
CA ILE A 67 -3.04 -3.22 13.30
C ILE A 67 -3.54 -2.47 14.55
N GLY A 68 -4.21 -1.35 14.31
CA GLY A 68 -4.58 -0.36 15.33
C GLY A 68 -5.82 -0.69 16.15
N VAL A 69 -5.98 -1.92 16.63
CA VAL A 69 -7.09 -2.22 17.55
C VAL A 69 -6.58 -2.97 18.76
N ALA A 70 -6.54 -2.29 19.91
CA ALA A 70 -6.60 -2.99 21.19
C ALA A 70 -7.99 -3.63 21.24
N ASN A 71 -8.09 -4.90 20.85
CA ASN A 71 -9.37 -5.60 20.73
C ASN A 71 -9.82 -6.03 22.13
N SER A 72 -10.40 -5.10 22.90
CA SER A 72 -10.92 -5.35 24.25
C SER A 72 -12.30 -6.01 24.27
N ASP A 73 -12.99 -6.07 23.13
CA ASP A 73 -14.40 -6.47 23.02
C ASP A 73 -14.60 -7.77 22.23
N PHE A 74 -13.86 -8.83 22.53
CA PHE A 74 -14.22 -10.17 22.06
C PHE A 74 -15.02 -10.91 23.13
N THR A 75 -16.18 -11.46 22.73
CA THR A 75 -16.93 -12.42 23.55
C THR A 75 -16.71 -13.80 22.96
N LEU A 76 -16.12 -14.71 23.74
CA LEU A 76 -16.08 -16.12 23.39
C LEU A 76 -17.48 -16.70 23.59
N LEU A 77 -18.20 -16.91 22.49
CA LEU A 77 -19.41 -17.74 22.50
C LEU A 77 -18.95 -19.19 22.68
N SER A 78 -19.46 -19.88 23.70
CA SER A 78 -19.09 -21.26 24.01
C SER A 78 -19.26 -22.16 22.78
N LEU A 79 -18.24 -22.99 22.49
CA LEU A 79 -18.27 -24.07 21.50
C LEU A 79 -19.33 -25.13 21.84
#